data_AF-A0A966B5C8-F1
#
_entry.id   AF-A0A966B5C8-F1
#
_cell.length_a   1.000
_cell.length_b   1.000
_cell.length_c   1.000
_cell.angle_alpha   90.00
_cell.angle_beta   90.00
_cell.angle_gamma   90.00
#
_symmetry.space_group_name_H-M   'P 1'
#
loop_
_entity.id
_entity.type
_entity.pdbx_description
1 polymer ?
#
loop_
_entity_poly.entity_id
_entity_poly.type
_entity_poly.pdbx_seq_one_letter_code
_entity_poly.pdbx_strand_id
1 'polypeptide(L)' 'MDVDRIWTAAELEALSPNERDAVIRSGFVTDPNEVPSELLDRARRKTDARIAATEGSKPSR' A
#
# COMPACT_ATOMS: atom_id res chain seq x y z
N MET A 1 -11.89 9.04 9.88
CA MET A 1 -12.72 8.54 8.77
C MET A 1 -12.81 7.05 8.95
N ASP A 2 -14.00 6.45 8.78
CA ASP A 2 -14.17 4.99 8.86
C ASP A 2 -13.34 4.32 7.75
N VAL A 3 -12.20 3.75 8.15
CA VAL A 3 -11.28 3.00 7.26
C VAL A 3 -11.96 1.75 6.67
N ASP A 4 -13.12 1.37 7.23
CA ASP A 4 -13.94 0.23 6.81
C ASP A 4 -15.02 0.59 5.78
N ARG A 5 -15.13 1.86 5.35
CA ARG A 5 -16.10 2.23 4.32
C ARG A 5 -15.67 1.69 2.96
N ILE A 6 -16.38 0.67 2.48
CA ILE A 6 -16.26 0.18 1.10
C ILE A 6 -17.11 1.06 0.18
N TRP A 7 -16.48 1.65 -0.83
CA TRP A 7 -17.16 2.45 -1.85
C TRP A 7 -17.50 1.59 -3.06
N THR A 8 -18.73 1.72 -3.57
CA THR A 8 -19.12 1.14 -4.86
C THR A 8 -18.59 1.99 -6.01
N ALA A 9 -18.47 1.37 -7.20
CA ALA A 9 -18.08 2.09 -8.41
C ALA A 9 -19.02 3.26 -8.72
N ALA A 10 -20.34 3.03 -8.61
CA ALA A 10 -21.36 4.06 -8.87
C ALA A 10 -21.24 5.26 -7.92
N GLU A 11 -20.93 5.03 -6.64
CA GLU A 11 -20.72 6.11 -5.67
C GLU A 11 -19.47 6.94 -6.00
N LEU A 12 -18.36 6.29 -6.36
CA LEU A 12 -17.15 7.01 -6.77
C LEU A 12 -17.37 7.78 -8.09
N GLU A 13 -18.15 7.21 -9.01
CA GLU A 13 -18.48 7.83 -10.29
C GLU A 13 -19.35 9.07 -10.15
N ALA A 14 -20.24 9.11 -9.15
CA ALA A 14 -21.10 10.24 -8.84
C ALA A 14 -20.33 11.45 -8.25
N LEU A 15 -19.13 11.24 -7.71
CA LEU A 15 -18.27 12.31 -7.20
C LEU A 15 -17.61 13.10 -8.34
N SER A 16 -17.40 14.40 -8.11
CA SER A 16 -16.53 15.18 -8.98
C SER A 16 -15.09 14.64 -8.94
N PRO A 17 -14.24 14.93 -9.95
CA PRO A 17 -12.86 14.46 -9.96
C PRO A 17 -12.06 14.84 -8.70
N ASN A 18 -12.27 16.04 -8.16
CA ASN A 18 -11.57 16.51 -6.96
C ASN A 18 -12.06 15.80 -5.69
N GLU A 19 -13.36 15.55 -5.57
CA GLU A 19 -13.92 14.83 -4.43
C GLU A 19 -13.48 13.36 -4.44
N ARG A 20 -13.44 12.75 -5.62
CA ARG A 20 -12.92 11.39 -5.79
C ARG A 20 -11.45 11.29 -5.39
N ASP A 21 -10.62 12.25 -5.81
CA ASP A 21 -9.21 12.30 -5.42
C ASP A 21 -9.05 12.48 -3.90
N ALA A 22 -9.87 13.32 -3.27
CA ALA A 22 -9.88 13.49 -1.82
C ALA A 22 -10.25 12.20 -1.07
N VAL A 23 -11.28 11.47 -1.54
CA VAL A 23 -11.68 10.18 -0.97
C VAL A 23 -10.54 9.17 -1.09
N ILE A 24 -9.94 9.02 -2.27
CA ILE A 24 -8.81 8.11 -2.48
C ILE A 24 -7.64 8.49 -1.57
N ARG A 25 -7.28 9.79 -1.51
CA ARG A 25 -6.17 10.27 -0.69
C ARG A 25 -6.37 10.01 0.80
N SER A 26 -7.60 10.18 1.28
CA SER A 26 -7.94 9.96 2.69
C SER A 26 -7.81 8.51 3.14
N GLY A 27 -7.79 7.55 2.21
CA GLY A 27 -7.59 6.13 2.49
C GLY A 27 -6.12 5.69 2.59
N PHE A 28 -5.16 6.55 2.24
CA PHE A 28 -3.74 6.20 2.37
C PHE A 28 -3.26 6.38 3.80
N VAL A 29 -2.78 5.29 4.39
CA VAL A 29 -2.03 5.30 5.64
C VAL A 29 -0.54 5.43 5.32
N THR A 30 0.09 6.48 5.82
CA THR A 30 1.53 6.75 5.61
C THR A 30 2.37 6.45 6.84
N ASP A 31 1.78 6.35 8.03
CA ASP A 31 2.47 5.94 9.26
C ASP A 31 2.55 4.40 9.32
N PRO A 32 3.78 3.83 9.33
CA PRO A 32 3.96 2.39 9.51
C PRO A 32 3.37 1.82 10.80
N ASN A 33 3.14 2.62 11.85
CA ASN A 33 2.56 2.15 13.10
C ASN A 33 1.02 1.99 13.02
N GLU A 34 0.39 2.59 12.01
CA GLU A 34 -1.06 2.54 11.80
C GLU A 34 -1.48 1.42 10.83
N VAL A 35 -0.52 0.71 10.22
CA VAL A 35 -0.80 -0.43 9.35
C VAL A 35 -0.75 -1.76 10.11
N PRO A 36 -1.52 -2.78 9.69
CA PRO A 36 -1.47 -4.11 10.28
C PRO A 36 -0.06 -4.73 10.20
N SER A 37 0.41 -5.27 11.33
CA SER A 37 1.76 -5.86 11.44
C SER A 37 2.01 -6.98 10.43
N GLU A 38 1.01 -7.80 10.13
CA GLU A 38 1.13 -8.89 9.16
C GLU A 38 1.47 -8.40 7.74
N LEU A 39 1.00 -7.20 7.38
CA LEU A 39 1.31 -6.58 6.09
C LEU A 39 2.78 -6.16 6.04
N LEU A 40 3.28 -5.56 7.13
CA LEU A 40 4.69 -5.19 7.27
C LEU A 40 5.61 -6.42 7.26
N ASP A 41 5.24 -7.47 7.98
CA ASP A 41 6.00 -8.72 8.01
C ASP A 41 6.10 -9.36 6.62
N ARG A 42 4.99 -9.35 5.87
CA ARG A 42 4.96 -9.84 4.49
C ARG A 42 5.84 -8.98 3.58
N ALA A 43 5.77 -7.66 3.71
CA ALA A 43 6.62 -6.75 2.94
C ALA A 43 8.10 -7.00 3.24
N ARG A 44 8.46 -7.14 4.52
CA ARG A 44 9.82 -7.45 4.96
C ARG A 44 10.36 -8.73 4.35
N ARG A 45 9.60 -9.84 4.44
CA ARG A 45 9.99 -11.12 3.83
C ARG A 45 10.25 -11.01 2.33
N LYS A 46 9.44 -10.24 1.60
CA LYS A 46 9.63 -10.01 0.15
C LYS A 46 10.90 -9.22 -0.13
N THR A 47 11.16 -8.18 0.66
CA THR A 47 12.38 -7.36 0.54
C THR A 47 13.62 -8.19 0.82
N ASP A 48 13.63 -8.96 1.90
CA ASP A 48 14.76 -9.84 2.26
C ASP A 48 15.05 -10.85 1.15
N ALA A 49 14.01 -11.49 0.60
CA ALA A 49 14.16 -12.41 -0.53
C ALA A 49 14.73 -11.72 -1.78
N ARG A 50 14.31 -10.48 -2.05
CA ARG A 50 14.83 -9.68 -3.18
C ARG A 50 16.30 -9.34 -2.98
N ILE A 51 16.68 -8.90 -1.79
CA ILE A 51 18.08 -8.59 -1.43
C ILE A 51 18.93 -9.83 -1.64
N ALA A 52 18.54 -10.98 -1.07
CA ALA A 52 19.26 -12.24 -1.21
C ALA A 52 19.44 -12.66 -2.68
N ALA A 53 18.40 -12.51 -3.50
CA ALA A 53 18.48 -12.81 -4.94
C ALA A 53 19.44 -11.87 -5.68
N THR A 54 19.50 -10.59 -5.30
CA THR A 54 20.40 -9.61 -5.94
C THR A 54 21.84 -9.69 -5.44
N GLU A 55 22.06 -10.00 -4.17
CA GLU A 55 23.41 -10.12 -3.59
C GLU A 55 24.07 -11.46 -3.95
N GLY A 56 23.30 -12.54 -4.05
CA GLY A 56 23.77 -13.81 -4.61
C GLY A 56 24.09 -13.75 -6.11
N SER A 57 23.62 -12.71 -6.81
CA SER A 57 23.87 -12.49 -8.24
C SER A 57 25.01 -11.50 -8.50
N LYS A 58 25.73 -11.02 -7.48
CA LYS A 58 26.90 -10.15 -7.68
C LYS A 58 28.02 -11.00 -8.30
N PRO A 59 28.38 -10.82 -9.59
CA PRO A 59 29.51 -11.54 -10.15
C PRO A 59 30.76 -11.04 -9.41
N SER A 60 31.50 -11.96 -8.79
CA SER A 60 32.86 -11.69 -8.31
C SER A 60 33.65 -11.13 -9.49
N ARG A 61 34.01 -9.85 -9.41
CA ARG A 61 34.99 -9.22 -10.28
C ARG A 61 36.29 -9.08 -9.51
#